data_AF-A0A150RWL9-F1
#
_entry.id   AF-A0A150RWL9-F1
#
_cell.length_a   1.000
_cell.length_b   1.000
_cell.length_c   1.000
_cell.angle_alpha   90.00
_cell.angle_beta   90.00
_cell.angle_gamma   90.00
#
_symmetry.space_group_name_H-M   'P 1'
#
loop_
_entity.id
_entity.type
_entity.pdbx_description
1 polymer ?
#
loop_
_entity_poly.entity_id
_entity_poly.type
_entity_poly.pdbx_seq_one_letter_code
_entity_poly.pdbx_strand_id
1 'polypeptide(L)'
;MKDSNESDVDCGGACDPCSADKACAEPADCLSRRCEESGGSAGRTCAAARCDNGLLDGDETDIDCGGGAPPRGENPACPPCDHLQACVADSDCESMSCLGGRCQKPSCSDGVKNGEETDTDCGGLCAGCEPGEACAESTNCRELVCAEQVCLAASCSDGVKNGSETDIDCGGRECGTRCPAGQRCSTGTDCATSICNSTSRTCACPEWMVISPVAGGGSYCIDKYEVTKQEYDLFMQANPVLAGLPAACAGNIYRPSNGWPYSEGRVPVNYVDWCDAYAYCTYVGKHLCGRIGGGESSPADAADASRSEWFNACSGQGTNEYPYGHTYEDKCKVNDPTGEFARKPVPPAPLPPVPACEGGVTGLYQMSGNAAEWENSCDAEGRCLIRGGSRASQPDAGEPATEFRNVRCDAVQSAPRLDNTDPNIGFRCCL
;
A
#
# COMPACT_ATOMS: atom_id res chain seq x y z
N MET A 1 -9.01 81.45 0.40
CA MET A 1 -8.04 82.34 1.10
C MET A 1 -7.88 81.75 2.48
N LYS A 2 -6.66 81.65 3.00
CA LYS A 2 -6.42 81.13 4.35
C LYS A 2 -7.22 81.97 5.35
N ASP A 3 -8.23 81.40 5.98
CA ASP A 3 -9.00 82.06 7.03
C ASP A 3 -8.79 81.33 8.35
N SER A 4 -9.08 82.01 9.46
CA SER A 4 -8.97 81.43 10.81
C SER A 4 -7.63 80.69 11.06
N ASN A 5 -7.55 79.80 12.04
CA ASN A 5 -6.30 79.21 12.55
C ASN A 5 -5.78 78.03 11.67
N GLU A 6 -6.09 77.99 10.38
CA GLU A 6 -5.77 76.89 9.46
C GLU A 6 -4.29 76.92 9.01
N SER A 7 -3.75 75.78 8.56
CA SER A 7 -2.33 75.64 8.18
C SER A 7 -2.09 75.65 6.66
N ASP A 8 -3.08 75.25 5.86
CA ASP A 8 -3.17 75.50 4.41
C ASP A 8 -4.62 75.91 4.05
N VAL A 9 -4.92 76.17 2.78
CA VAL A 9 -6.26 76.57 2.32
C VAL A 9 -7.24 75.40 2.53
N ASP A 10 -8.22 75.63 3.42
CA ASP A 10 -9.31 74.71 3.76
C ASP A 10 -8.85 73.42 4.50
N CYS A 11 -7.66 73.42 5.14
CA CYS A 11 -7.18 72.28 5.95
C CYS A 11 -6.12 72.68 7.01
N GLY A 12 -5.95 71.82 8.03
CA GLY A 12 -5.02 72.00 9.14
C GLY A 12 -5.54 72.94 10.25
N GLY A 13 -4.93 72.88 11.43
CA GLY A 13 -5.33 73.65 12.60
C GLY A 13 -6.70 73.25 13.15
N ALA A 14 -7.71 74.11 12.94
CA ALA A 14 -9.09 73.85 13.37
C ALA A 14 -9.92 73.05 12.34
N CYS A 15 -9.38 72.81 11.15
CA CYS A 15 -10.00 72.02 10.08
C CYS A 15 -9.45 70.60 10.02
N ASP A 16 -10.02 69.79 9.12
CA ASP A 16 -9.54 68.44 8.84
C ASP A 16 -8.05 68.47 8.45
N PRO A 17 -7.27 67.43 8.80
CA PRO A 17 -5.84 67.41 8.48
C PRO A 17 -5.62 67.43 6.96
N CYS A 18 -4.53 68.08 6.55
CA CYS A 18 -4.16 68.25 5.16
C CYS A 18 -3.58 66.97 4.53
N SER A 19 -3.81 66.82 3.22
CA SER A 19 -3.16 65.82 2.36
C SER A 19 -1.66 66.09 2.19
N ALA A 20 -0.93 65.16 1.58
CA ALA A 20 0.47 65.36 1.25
C ALA A 20 0.70 66.65 0.40
N ASP A 21 1.89 67.23 0.55
CA ASP A 21 2.39 68.46 -0.11
C ASP A 21 1.71 69.78 0.28
N LYS A 22 0.74 69.74 1.20
CA LYS A 22 0.09 70.94 1.78
C LYS A 22 0.93 71.57 2.88
N ALA A 23 0.81 72.88 3.09
CA ALA A 23 1.52 73.59 4.14
C ALA A 23 1.06 73.17 5.54
N CYS A 24 1.99 73.04 6.48
CA CYS A 24 1.70 72.62 7.85
C CYS A 24 2.49 73.44 8.88
N ALA A 25 1.94 73.60 10.07
CA ALA A 25 2.56 74.27 11.21
C ALA A 25 2.96 73.29 12.32
N GLU A 26 2.25 72.16 12.44
CA GLU A 26 2.55 71.07 13.37
C GLU A 26 2.14 69.70 12.80
N PRO A 27 2.66 68.60 13.33
CA PRO A 27 2.29 67.24 12.91
C PRO A 27 0.78 66.99 12.80
N ALA A 28 -0.02 67.53 13.72
CA ALA A 28 -1.47 67.34 13.74
C ALA A 28 -2.19 67.95 12.52
N ASP A 29 -1.54 68.88 11.81
CA ASP A 29 -2.09 69.49 10.60
C ASP A 29 -2.09 68.55 9.40
N CYS A 30 -1.42 67.39 9.48
CA CYS A 30 -1.24 66.48 8.37
C CYS A 30 -1.97 65.16 8.62
N LEU A 31 -2.64 64.61 7.60
CA LEU A 31 -3.26 63.28 7.66
C LEU A 31 -2.23 62.19 7.99
N SER A 32 -1.03 62.33 7.45
CA SER A 32 0.12 61.47 7.75
C SER A 32 0.72 61.71 9.13
N ARG A 33 0.32 62.76 9.85
CA ARG A 33 0.95 63.24 11.08
C ARG A 33 2.42 63.65 10.92
N ARG A 34 2.89 63.86 9.68
CA ARG A 34 4.28 64.28 9.37
C ARG A 34 4.30 65.68 8.78
N CYS A 35 4.83 66.64 9.53
CA CYS A 35 5.04 68.02 9.09
C CYS A 35 6.54 68.33 8.98
N GLU A 36 7.10 68.26 7.77
CA GLU A 36 8.54 68.29 7.53
C GLU A 36 8.97 69.52 6.72
N GLU A 37 10.24 69.92 6.82
CA GLU A 37 10.77 70.99 5.96
C GLU A 37 10.85 70.51 4.51
N SER A 38 10.15 71.21 3.61
CA SER A 38 10.30 70.95 2.17
C SER A 38 11.60 71.59 1.70
N GLY A 39 12.39 70.89 0.88
CA GLY A 39 13.70 71.36 0.39
C GLY A 39 13.67 72.61 -0.53
N GLY A 40 12.56 73.34 -0.58
CA GLY A 40 12.40 74.60 -1.29
C GLY A 40 12.14 75.79 -0.35
N SER A 41 12.08 77.00 -0.89
CA SER A 41 11.84 78.24 -0.11
C SER A 41 10.40 78.37 0.45
N ALA A 42 9.65 77.27 0.56
CA ALA A 42 8.26 77.20 0.95
C ALA A 42 8.08 76.31 2.20
N GLY A 43 8.43 76.84 3.38
CA GLY A 43 7.97 76.37 4.69
C GLY A 43 8.04 74.87 4.98
N ARG A 44 7.24 74.44 5.97
CA ARG A 44 7.01 73.02 6.29
C ARG A 44 5.77 72.53 5.55
N THR A 45 5.82 71.32 5.01
CA THR A 45 4.73 70.68 4.27
C THR A 45 4.44 69.29 4.82
N CYS A 46 3.20 68.84 4.64
CA CYS A 46 2.79 67.50 4.98
C CYS A 46 3.52 66.50 4.08
N ALA A 47 4.32 65.63 4.70
CA ALA A 47 4.99 64.54 3.99
C ALA A 47 4.10 63.29 4.03
N ALA A 48 4.17 62.42 3.02
CA ALA A 48 3.49 61.13 3.08
C ALA A 48 3.97 60.29 4.29
N ALA A 49 3.08 59.49 4.89
CA ALA A 49 3.43 58.52 5.93
C ALA A 49 4.47 57.51 5.42
N ARG A 50 5.28 56.93 6.30
CA ARG A 50 6.32 55.96 5.92
C ARG A 50 6.45 54.84 6.94
N CYS A 51 6.33 53.61 6.48
CA CYS A 51 6.35 52.41 7.30
C CYS A 51 7.78 51.88 7.60
N ASP A 52 8.75 52.77 7.74
CA ASP A 52 10.17 52.44 7.94
C ASP A 52 10.96 53.55 8.65
N ASN A 53 10.27 54.45 9.36
CA ASN A 53 10.82 55.70 9.86
C ASN A 53 10.96 55.77 11.40
N GLY A 54 10.46 54.77 12.12
CA GLY A 54 10.55 54.65 13.58
C GLY A 54 9.53 55.48 14.35
N LEU A 55 8.52 56.04 13.69
CA LEU A 55 7.44 56.84 14.28
C LEU A 55 6.10 56.13 14.05
N LEU A 56 5.13 56.42 14.90
CA LEU A 56 3.73 56.02 14.67
C LEU A 56 3.04 57.14 13.89
N ASP A 57 2.90 56.95 12.57
CA ASP A 57 2.36 57.96 11.68
C ASP A 57 1.40 57.41 10.61
N GLY A 58 0.64 58.29 9.96
CA GLY A 58 -0.49 57.88 9.11
C GLY A 58 -1.53 57.02 9.84
N ASP A 59 -1.87 55.88 9.25
CA ASP A 59 -2.86 54.90 9.76
C ASP A 59 -2.19 53.67 10.40
N GLU A 60 -0.89 53.74 10.71
CA GLU A 60 -0.17 52.69 11.43
C GLU A 60 -0.84 52.34 12.75
N THR A 61 -0.87 51.05 13.09
CA THR A 61 -1.43 50.59 14.37
C THR A 61 -0.36 50.35 15.42
N ASP A 62 0.89 50.09 15.00
CA ASP A 62 2.09 50.19 15.82
C ASP A 62 3.22 50.81 14.98
N ILE A 63 4.34 51.19 15.59
CA ILE A 63 5.44 51.90 14.91
C ILE A 63 5.87 51.14 13.65
N ASP A 64 5.75 51.80 12.49
CA ASP A 64 6.12 51.28 11.17
C ASP A 64 5.33 50.05 10.66
N CYS A 65 4.19 49.70 11.28
CA CYS A 65 3.42 48.52 10.88
C CYS A 65 1.89 48.64 11.11
N GLY A 66 1.15 47.79 10.40
CA GLY A 66 -0.31 47.73 10.45
C GLY A 66 -0.99 48.91 9.76
N GLY A 67 -2.29 48.79 9.47
CA GLY A 67 -3.03 49.82 8.74
C GLY A 67 -2.78 49.87 7.23
N GLY A 68 -3.49 50.77 6.55
CA GLY A 68 -3.34 51.02 5.10
C GLY A 68 -3.98 50.01 4.14
N ALA A 69 -4.81 49.08 4.62
CA ALA A 69 -5.62 48.23 3.76
C ALA A 69 -6.82 49.02 3.14
N PRO A 70 -7.14 48.86 1.84
CA PRO A 70 -8.28 49.52 1.21
C PRO A 70 -9.61 49.17 1.92
N PRO A 71 -10.58 50.10 2.03
CA PRO A 71 -10.64 51.43 1.44
C PRO A 71 -10.40 52.51 2.50
N ARG A 72 -9.14 52.82 2.83
CA ARG A 72 -8.83 53.89 3.79
C ARG A 72 -7.66 54.77 3.29
N GLY A 73 -8.01 55.88 2.63
CA GLY A 73 -7.13 57.05 2.51
C GLY A 73 -5.96 57.01 1.50
N GLU A 74 -5.12 58.05 1.59
CA GLU A 74 -3.89 58.27 0.81
C GLU A 74 -2.63 57.66 1.46
N ASN A 75 -2.79 56.97 2.61
CA ASN A 75 -1.67 56.37 3.33
C ASN A 75 -1.23 55.04 2.68
N PRO A 76 0.08 54.75 2.65
CA PRO A 76 0.59 53.49 2.13
C PRO A 76 0.17 52.30 3.00
N ALA A 77 0.02 51.13 2.38
CA ALA A 77 -0.17 49.87 3.11
C ALA A 77 1.15 49.48 3.79
N CYS A 78 1.17 49.53 5.12
CA CYS A 78 2.34 49.13 5.90
C CYS A 78 2.44 47.61 6.03
N PRO A 79 3.65 47.07 6.25
CA PRO A 79 3.80 45.65 6.55
C PRO A 79 2.98 45.30 7.80
N PRO A 80 2.45 44.07 7.88
CA PRO A 80 1.73 43.64 9.06
C PRO A 80 2.65 43.57 10.27
N CYS A 81 2.09 43.82 11.46
CA CYS A 81 2.80 43.84 12.73
C CYS A 81 3.08 42.42 13.28
N ASP A 82 4.21 42.31 13.98
CA ASP A 82 4.67 41.12 14.69
C ASP A 82 3.86 40.86 15.98
N HIS A 83 4.08 39.69 16.58
CA HIS A 83 3.46 39.31 17.85
C HIS A 83 3.64 40.36 18.96
N LEU A 84 2.55 40.62 19.70
CA LEU A 84 2.40 41.59 20.80
C LEU A 84 2.38 43.07 20.39
N GLN A 85 2.63 43.42 19.13
CA GLN A 85 2.46 44.78 18.63
C GLN A 85 0.97 45.18 18.56
N ALA A 86 0.72 46.48 18.58
CA ALA A 86 -0.63 47.04 18.61
C ALA A 86 -1.35 46.89 17.25
N CYS A 87 -2.63 46.58 17.32
CA CYS A 87 -3.48 46.35 16.15
C CYS A 87 -4.91 46.84 16.41
N VAL A 88 -5.64 47.13 15.33
CA VAL A 88 -7.06 47.52 15.36
C VAL A 88 -7.92 46.53 14.58
N ALA A 89 -7.37 45.91 13.56
CA ALA A 89 -7.97 44.89 12.72
C ALA A 89 -7.04 43.68 12.57
N ASP A 90 -7.61 42.53 12.26
CA ASP A 90 -6.86 41.30 12.01
C ASP A 90 -5.80 41.45 10.93
N SER A 91 -6.11 42.19 9.85
CA SER A 91 -5.18 42.49 8.76
C SER A 91 -3.94 43.30 9.16
N ASP A 92 -3.95 43.89 10.36
CA ASP A 92 -2.79 44.62 10.87
C ASP A 92 -1.70 43.68 11.37
N CYS A 93 -1.96 42.37 11.52
CA CYS A 93 -1.06 41.40 12.11
C CYS A 93 -0.55 40.38 11.10
N GLU A 94 0.71 39.93 11.23
CA GLU A 94 1.26 38.89 10.34
C GLU A 94 0.47 37.58 10.45
N SER A 95 -0.06 37.32 11.66
CA SER A 95 -0.94 36.20 11.97
C SER A 95 -2.37 36.37 11.51
N MET A 96 -2.76 37.54 10.99
CA MET A 96 -4.16 37.86 10.70
C MET A 96 -5.08 37.72 11.94
N SER A 97 -4.55 37.92 13.16
CA SER A 97 -5.28 37.74 14.42
C SER A 97 -5.00 38.86 15.42
N CYS A 98 -5.95 39.77 15.56
CA CYS A 98 -5.90 40.91 16.48
C CYS A 98 -6.85 40.69 17.66
N LEU A 99 -6.31 40.22 18.79
CA LEU A 99 -7.09 39.97 20.00
C LEU A 99 -6.65 40.89 21.13
N GLY A 100 -7.60 41.62 21.73
CA GLY A 100 -7.31 42.55 22.83
C GLY A 100 -6.43 43.74 22.41
N GLY A 101 -6.50 44.13 21.13
CA GLY A 101 -5.69 45.21 20.56
C GLY A 101 -4.20 44.87 20.40
N ARG A 102 -3.86 43.57 20.41
CA ARG A 102 -2.49 43.10 20.15
C ARG A 102 -2.47 41.90 19.20
N CYS A 103 -1.45 41.85 18.35
CA CYS A 103 -1.23 40.76 17.44
C CYS A 103 -0.89 39.46 18.17
N GLN A 104 -1.67 38.42 17.90
CA GLN A 104 -1.44 37.09 18.45
C GLN A 104 -0.45 36.30 17.58
N LYS A 105 0.20 35.30 18.17
CA LYS A 105 1.01 34.37 17.40
C LYS A 105 0.07 33.36 16.70
N PRO A 106 0.37 32.93 15.45
CA PRO A 106 -0.36 31.85 14.79
C PRO A 106 -0.55 30.62 15.69
N SER A 107 -1.74 30.03 15.67
CA SER A 107 -2.12 28.89 16.50
C SER A 107 -3.14 28.01 15.80
N CYS A 108 -2.95 26.68 15.88
CA CYS A 108 -3.80 25.64 15.29
C CYS A 108 -5.21 25.50 15.89
N SER A 109 -5.79 26.57 16.43
CA SER A 109 -7.13 26.58 17.05
C SER A 109 -7.63 28.01 17.27
N ASP A 110 -7.09 28.98 16.53
CA ASP A 110 -7.46 30.40 16.64
C ASP A 110 -8.57 30.82 15.66
N GLY A 111 -9.00 29.92 14.76
CA GLY A 111 -10.08 30.13 13.81
C GLY A 111 -9.64 30.87 12.55
N VAL A 112 -8.34 31.07 12.34
CA VAL A 112 -7.78 31.85 11.23
C VAL A 112 -6.72 31.02 10.52
N LYS A 113 -6.90 30.81 9.20
CA LYS A 113 -5.87 30.19 8.37
C LYS A 113 -4.61 31.06 8.31
N ASN A 114 -3.60 30.73 9.10
CA ASN A 114 -2.36 31.51 9.21
C ASN A 114 -1.12 30.61 9.43
N GLY A 115 0.07 31.22 9.44
CA GLY A 115 1.33 30.47 9.66
C GLY A 115 1.59 29.41 8.58
N GLU A 116 1.77 28.15 9.01
CA GLU A 116 2.06 27.00 8.13
C GLU A 116 0.80 26.17 7.81
N GLU A 117 -0.38 26.63 8.19
CA GLU A 117 -1.65 25.93 7.97
C GLU A 117 -2.02 25.84 6.49
N THR A 118 -2.56 24.68 6.09
CA THR A 118 -3.07 24.49 4.72
C THR A 118 -4.56 24.71 4.61
N ASP A 119 -5.31 24.54 5.70
CA ASP A 119 -6.67 25.04 5.88
C ASP A 119 -6.83 25.57 7.31
N THR A 120 -7.96 26.22 7.61
CA THR A 120 -8.19 26.90 8.89
C THR A 120 -7.93 25.97 10.08
N ASP A 121 -6.95 26.31 10.93
CA ASP A 121 -6.54 25.55 12.12
C ASP A 121 -5.96 24.14 11.87
N CYS A 122 -5.54 23.82 10.63
CA CYS A 122 -5.04 22.49 10.30
C CYS A 122 -3.96 22.47 9.19
N GLY A 123 -3.23 21.36 9.11
CA GLY A 123 -2.15 21.17 8.15
C GLY A 123 -0.82 21.81 8.58
N GLY A 124 0.23 21.59 7.79
CA GLY A 124 1.60 21.99 8.15
C GLY A 124 2.08 21.35 9.46
N LEU A 125 2.38 22.19 10.45
CA LEU A 125 2.77 21.78 11.82
C LEU A 125 1.58 21.51 12.75
N CYS A 126 0.36 21.76 12.29
CA CYS A 126 -0.87 21.49 13.02
C CYS A 126 -1.33 20.03 12.83
N ALA A 127 -2.45 19.68 13.46
CA ALA A 127 -3.10 18.39 13.17
C ALA A 127 -3.51 18.32 11.69
N GLY A 128 -3.52 17.12 11.12
CA GLY A 128 -3.95 16.93 9.74
C GLY A 128 -5.41 17.33 9.55
N CYS A 129 -5.70 18.00 8.44
CA CYS A 129 -7.02 18.45 8.03
C CYS A 129 -7.95 17.28 7.71
N GLU A 130 -9.24 17.49 7.93
CA GLU A 130 -10.30 16.52 7.65
C GLU A 130 -10.55 16.39 6.13
N PRO A 131 -11.20 15.30 5.68
CA PRO A 131 -11.56 15.14 4.28
C PRO A 131 -12.38 16.32 3.74
N GLY A 132 -11.97 16.87 2.60
CA GLY A 132 -12.58 18.02 1.93
C GLY A 132 -11.87 19.35 2.18
N GLU A 133 -10.94 19.41 3.13
CA GLU A 133 -10.16 20.61 3.45
C GLU A 133 -8.89 20.73 2.58
N ALA A 134 -8.35 21.94 2.49
CA ALA A 134 -7.21 22.25 1.64
C ALA A 134 -5.89 21.67 2.18
N CYS A 135 -5.06 21.16 1.26
CA CYS A 135 -3.75 20.59 1.58
C CYS A 135 -2.71 20.92 0.50
N ALA A 136 -1.44 20.93 0.91
CA ALA A 136 -0.31 21.02 -0.01
C ALA A 136 0.38 19.66 -0.17
N GLU A 137 0.44 18.88 0.91
CA GLU A 137 1.09 17.57 0.98
C GLU A 137 0.21 16.59 1.75
N SER A 138 0.42 15.28 1.51
CA SER A 138 -0.29 14.20 2.21
C SER A 138 -0.24 14.32 3.74
N THR A 139 0.89 14.76 4.30
CA THR A 139 1.08 14.95 5.75
C THR A 139 0.18 16.03 6.34
N ASN A 140 -0.39 16.91 5.52
CA ASN A 140 -1.35 17.90 5.98
C ASN A 140 -2.75 17.32 6.15
N CYS A 141 -3.00 16.09 5.72
CA CYS A 141 -4.30 15.44 5.82
C CYS A 141 -4.30 14.40 6.92
N ARG A 142 -5.41 14.31 7.64
CA ARG A 142 -5.62 13.31 8.69
C ARG A 142 -5.46 11.87 8.16
N GLU A 143 -6.02 11.61 6.98
CA GLU A 143 -5.96 10.29 6.32
C GLU A 143 -4.72 10.12 5.44
N LEU A 144 -3.78 11.08 5.47
CA LEU A 144 -2.53 11.07 4.72
C LEU A 144 -2.67 11.03 3.19
N VAL A 145 -3.82 11.43 2.66
CA VAL A 145 -4.10 11.49 1.21
C VAL A 145 -4.46 12.91 0.81
N CYS A 146 -3.54 13.59 0.12
CA CYS A 146 -3.79 14.89 -0.50
C CYS A 146 -3.81 14.73 -2.02
N ALA A 147 -4.96 14.98 -2.66
CA ALA A 147 -5.11 14.90 -4.10
C ALA A 147 -5.85 16.15 -4.61
N GLU A 148 -5.37 16.72 -5.71
CA GLU A 148 -5.95 17.96 -6.26
C GLU A 148 -6.02 19.11 -5.24
N GLN A 149 -5.04 19.17 -4.33
CA GLN A 149 -4.96 20.12 -3.19
C GLN A 149 -6.10 20.01 -2.17
N VAL A 150 -6.76 18.86 -2.12
CA VAL A 150 -7.83 18.57 -1.16
C VAL A 150 -7.53 17.26 -0.43
N CYS A 151 -7.77 17.25 0.88
CA CYS A 151 -7.68 16.03 1.68
C CYS A 151 -8.80 15.07 1.29
N LEU A 152 -8.44 13.83 0.97
CA LEU A 152 -9.42 12.79 0.66
C LEU A 152 -9.78 11.98 1.91
N ALA A 153 -10.98 11.38 1.89
CA ALA A 153 -11.37 10.41 2.89
C ALA A 153 -10.57 9.11 2.71
N ALA A 154 -10.38 8.39 3.81
CA ALA A 154 -9.78 7.07 3.82
C ALA A 154 -10.44 6.13 2.80
N SER A 155 -9.63 5.36 2.08
CA SER A 155 -10.10 4.40 1.09
C SER A 155 -9.28 3.12 1.13
N CYS A 156 -9.97 1.99 1.04
CA CYS A 156 -9.41 0.63 1.00
C CYS A 156 -8.62 0.26 -0.27
N SER A 157 -8.09 1.24 -0.98
CA SER A 157 -7.38 1.06 -2.24
C SER A 157 -6.59 2.31 -2.65
N ASP A 158 -6.22 3.16 -1.69
CA ASP A 158 -5.49 4.41 -1.94
C ASP A 158 -3.96 4.25 -1.74
N GLY A 159 -3.50 3.08 -1.32
CA GLY A 159 -2.07 2.78 -1.12
C GLY A 159 -1.54 3.22 0.23
N VAL A 160 -2.40 3.71 1.14
CA VAL A 160 -2.02 4.28 2.43
C VAL A 160 -2.78 3.59 3.54
N LYS A 161 -2.06 3.17 4.58
CA LYS A 161 -2.72 2.64 5.78
C LYS A 161 -3.42 3.76 6.55
N ASN A 162 -4.74 3.88 6.41
CA ASN A 162 -5.54 4.92 7.06
C ASN A 162 -6.92 4.38 7.53
N GLY A 163 -7.79 5.26 8.06
CA GLY A 163 -9.12 4.87 8.53
C GLY A 163 -9.16 3.66 9.49
N SER A 164 -9.91 2.62 9.12
CA SER A 164 -10.11 1.41 9.94
C SER A 164 -9.19 0.23 9.58
N GLU A 165 -8.24 0.44 8.67
CA GLU A 165 -7.41 -0.61 8.10
C GLU A 165 -6.43 -1.22 9.12
N THR A 166 -6.23 -2.53 9.02
CA THR A 166 -5.22 -3.20 9.84
C THR A 166 -3.86 -3.28 9.17
N ASP A 167 -3.83 -3.29 7.83
CA ASP A 167 -2.66 -3.05 7.01
C ASP A 167 -3.05 -2.28 5.74
N ILE A 168 -2.08 -1.82 4.95
CA ILE A 168 -2.32 -0.98 3.76
C ILE A 168 -3.43 -1.58 2.88
N ASP A 169 -4.51 -0.81 2.69
CA ASP A 169 -5.66 -1.15 1.83
C ASP A 169 -6.42 -2.43 2.22
N CYS A 170 -6.27 -2.91 3.47
CA CYS A 170 -6.88 -4.18 3.88
C CYS A 170 -7.18 -4.31 5.37
N GLY A 171 -8.16 -5.19 5.64
CA GLY A 171 -8.58 -5.57 6.98
C GLY A 171 -9.29 -4.44 7.73
N GLY A 172 -9.76 -4.74 8.94
CA GLY A 172 -10.69 -3.85 9.62
C GLY A 172 -12.12 -4.04 9.15
N ARG A 173 -13.07 -3.47 9.91
CA ARG A 173 -14.50 -3.68 9.71
C ARG A 173 -15.03 -3.01 8.44
N GLU A 174 -14.54 -1.82 8.14
CA GLU A 174 -15.08 -1.00 7.05
C GLU A 174 -14.46 -1.40 5.71
N CYS A 175 -13.30 -2.06 5.77
CA CYS A 175 -12.66 -2.62 4.62
C CYS A 175 -13.21 -4.01 4.27
N GLY A 176 -13.89 -4.10 3.12
CA GLY A 176 -14.37 -5.39 2.60
C GLY A 176 -13.22 -6.31 2.16
N THR A 177 -12.08 -5.74 1.80
CA THR A 177 -10.88 -6.47 1.38
C THR A 177 -10.16 -7.03 2.60
N ARG A 178 -9.99 -8.35 2.64
CA ARG A 178 -9.21 -9.01 3.68
C ARG A 178 -7.73 -9.03 3.30
N CYS A 179 -6.89 -8.89 4.32
CA CYS A 179 -5.45 -8.90 4.17
C CYS A 179 -4.92 -10.29 3.75
N PRO A 180 -4.00 -10.35 2.77
CA PRO A 180 -3.27 -11.58 2.46
C PRO A 180 -2.38 -12.01 3.64
N ALA A 181 -1.83 -13.22 3.56
CA ALA A 181 -0.93 -13.71 4.60
C ALA A 181 0.32 -12.78 4.76
N GLY A 182 0.94 -12.77 5.92
CA GLY A 182 2.08 -11.90 6.23
C GLY A 182 1.73 -10.46 6.59
N GLN A 183 0.58 -9.93 6.16
CA GLN A 183 0.12 -8.58 6.51
C GLN A 183 -0.38 -8.50 7.95
N ARG A 184 -0.40 -7.30 8.52
CA ARG A 184 -0.88 -7.01 9.88
C ARG A 184 -2.38 -7.23 10.02
N CYS A 185 -2.77 -7.71 11.19
CA CYS A 185 -4.16 -7.97 11.54
C CYS A 185 -4.40 -7.71 13.02
N SER A 186 -5.66 -7.45 13.37
CA SER A 186 -6.12 -7.37 14.76
C SER A 186 -6.92 -8.60 15.16
N THR A 187 -7.68 -9.16 14.22
CA THR A 187 -8.59 -10.31 14.40
C THR A 187 -8.54 -11.23 13.20
N GLY A 188 -9.07 -12.45 13.34
CA GLY A 188 -9.13 -13.41 12.23
C GLY A 188 -9.92 -12.88 11.02
N THR A 189 -10.94 -12.04 11.22
CA THR A 189 -11.75 -11.51 10.11
C THR A 189 -11.00 -10.55 9.20
N ASP A 190 -9.88 -10.00 9.67
CA ASP A 190 -9.02 -9.14 8.85
C ASP A 190 -8.25 -9.94 7.80
N CYS A 191 -8.10 -11.27 7.99
CA CYS A 191 -7.25 -12.11 7.15
C CYS A 191 -8.05 -12.92 6.15
N ALA A 192 -7.55 -13.02 4.91
CA ALA A 192 -8.10 -13.93 3.90
C ALA A 192 -8.10 -15.39 4.40
N THR A 193 -7.04 -15.77 5.12
CA THR A 193 -6.89 -17.09 5.75
C THR A 193 -7.78 -17.30 6.98
N SER A 194 -8.47 -16.25 7.45
CA SER A 194 -9.18 -16.21 8.72
C SER A 194 -8.32 -16.45 9.97
N ILE A 195 -6.99 -16.46 9.83
CA ILE A 195 -6.02 -16.73 10.91
C ILE A 195 -5.16 -15.49 11.14
N CYS A 196 -5.41 -14.80 12.25
CA CYS A 196 -4.53 -13.75 12.75
C CYS A 196 -3.67 -14.30 13.89
N ASN A 197 -2.34 -14.30 13.72
CA ASN A 197 -1.42 -14.79 14.73
C ASN A 197 -1.39 -13.82 15.92
N SER A 198 -1.73 -14.30 17.12
CA SER A 198 -1.82 -13.46 18.31
C SER A 198 -0.49 -12.88 18.79
N THR A 199 0.63 -13.52 18.43
CA THR A 199 1.98 -13.13 18.84
C THR A 199 2.59 -12.13 17.86
N SER A 200 2.58 -12.45 16.55
CA SER A 200 3.14 -11.57 15.53
C SER A 200 2.19 -10.47 15.07
N ARG A 201 0.88 -10.60 15.37
CA ARG A 201 -0.20 -9.74 14.86
C ARG A 201 -0.21 -9.65 13.34
N THR A 202 0.05 -10.78 12.69
CA THR A 202 0.04 -10.92 11.24
C THR A 202 -0.83 -12.07 10.79
N CYS A 203 -1.42 -11.95 9.60
CA CYS A 203 -2.18 -12.99 8.94
C CYS A 203 -1.26 -14.17 8.69
N ALA A 204 -1.64 -15.35 9.16
CA ALA A 204 -0.84 -16.56 9.04
C ALA A 204 -1.49 -17.55 8.07
N CYS A 205 -0.67 -18.38 7.45
CA CYS A 205 -1.17 -19.56 6.75
C CYS A 205 -1.57 -20.65 7.75
N PRO A 206 -2.46 -21.58 7.35
CA PRO A 206 -2.68 -22.82 8.09
C PRO A 206 -1.36 -23.55 8.37
N GLU A 207 -1.30 -24.34 9.44
CA GLU A 207 -0.07 -24.99 9.94
C GLU A 207 0.73 -25.75 8.87
N TRP A 208 0.04 -26.32 7.88
CA TRP A 208 0.62 -27.14 6.81
C TRP A 208 0.92 -26.39 5.51
N MET A 209 0.86 -25.07 5.55
CA MET A 209 1.15 -24.18 4.42
C MET A 209 2.25 -23.18 4.80
N VAL A 210 2.87 -22.59 3.78
CA VAL A 210 3.85 -21.51 3.93
C VAL A 210 3.39 -20.26 3.20
N ILE A 211 3.83 -19.11 3.72
CA ILE A 211 3.59 -17.81 3.10
C ILE A 211 4.55 -17.67 1.91
N SER A 212 4.00 -17.54 0.71
CA SER A 212 4.73 -17.24 -0.50
C SER A 212 4.56 -15.76 -0.86
N PRO A 213 5.60 -14.91 -0.65
CA PRO A 213 5.54 -13.50 -1.00
C PRO A 213 5.53 -13.29 -2.51
N VAL A 214 4.89 -12.21 -2.97
CA VAL A 214 4.85 -11.82 -4.38
C VAL A 214 5.63 -10.53 -4.58
N ALA A 215 6.47 -10.49 -5.61
CA ALA A 215 7.22 -9.29 -5.97
C ALA A 215 6.26 -8.16 -6.36
N GLY A 216 6.42 -6.99 -5.73
CA GLY A 216 5.52 -5.84 -5.95
C GLY A 216 4.34 -5.75 -4.97
N GLY A 217 4.19 -6.70 -4.05
CA GLY A 217 3.23 -6.63 -2.94
C GLY A 217 2.29 -7.83 -2.85
N GLY A 218 1.81 -8.09 -1.63
CA GLY A 218 0.93 -9.23 -1.33
C GLY A 218 1.65 -10.55 -1.10
N SER A 219 0.86 -11.57 -0.77
CA SER A 219 1.32 -12.95 -0.60
C SER A 219 0.13 -13.91 -0.71
N TYR A 220 0.42 -15.20 -0.81
CA TYR A 220 -0.56 -16.27 -0.71
C TYR A 220 0.02 -17.44 0.07
N CYS A 221 -0.82 -18.40 0.42
CA CYS A 221 -0.40 -19.62 1.09
C CYS A 221 -0.25 -20.74 0.07
N ILE A 222 0.81 -21.54 0.19
CA ILE A 222 1.00 -22.77 -0.60
C ILE A 222 1.29 -23.94 0.33
N ASP A 223 0.78 -25.12 -0.01
CA ASP A 223 1.04 -26.34 0.76
C ASP A 223 2.55 -26.65 0.84
N LYS A 224 3.00 -26.98 2.06
CA LYS A 224 4.41 -27.33 2.36
C LYS A 224 4.91 -28.53 1.54
N TYR A 225 4.01 -29.47 1.30
CA TYR A 225 4.26 -30.78 0.69
C TYR A 225 3.12 -31.11 -0.27
N GLU A 226 3.35 -32.06 -1.18
CA GLU A 226 2.30 -32.62 -2.01
C GLU A 226 1.19 -33.25 -1.16
N VAL A 227 -0.03 -33.25 -1.69
CA VAL A 227 -1.17 -33.93 -1.06
C VAL A 227 -0.88 -35.43 -0.98
N THR A 228 -1.07 -36.01 0.18
CA THR A 228 -0.75 -37.43 0.42
C THR A 228 -1.90 -38.36 0.08
N LYS A 229 -1.59 -39.65 -0.15
CA LYS A 229 -2.62 -40.68 -0.33
C LYS A 229 -3.60 -40.75 0.84
N GLN A 230 -3.12 -40.62 2.08
CA GLN A 230 -3.94 -40.64 3.27
C GLN A 230 -4.92 -39.46 3.31
N GLU A 231 -4.46 -38.26 2.95
CA GLU A 231 -5.32 -37.07 2.89
C GLU A 231 -6.37 -37.18 1.78
N TYR A 232 -5.98 -37.68 0.60
CA TYR A 232 -6.90 -37.92 -0.50
C TYR A 232 -7.92 -39.04 -0.20
N ASP A 233 -7.51 -40.07 0.56
CA ASP A 233 -8.41 -41.16 0.96
C ASP A 233 -9.55 -40.64 1.86
N LEU A 234 -9.26 -39.67 2.74
CA LEU A 234 -10.29 -38.98 3.53
C LEU A 234 -11.27 -38.20 2.65
N PHE A 235 -10.79 -37.57 1.58
CA PHE A 235 -11.64 -36.90 0.59
C PHE A 235 -12.54 -37.91 -0.14
N MET A 236 -12.00 -39.04 -0.61
CA MET A 236 -12.81 -40.09 -1.24
C MET A 236 -13.86 -40.68 -0.29
N GLN A 237 -13.50 -40.91 0.97
CA GLN A 237 -14.41 -41.43 2.00
C GLN A 237 -15.53 -40.43 2.34
N ALA A 238 -15.25 -39.13 2.29
CA ALA A 238 -16.24 -38.09 2.51
C ALA A 238 -17.28 -38.01 1.38
N ASN A 239 -16.93 -38.52 0.17
CA ASN A 239 -17.77 -38.50 -1.03
C ASN A 239 -18.49 -37.15 -1.22
N PRO A 240 -17.75 -36.04 -1.32
CA PRO A 240 -18.35 -34.71 -1.27
C PRO A 240 -19.15 -34.41 -2.54
N VAL A 241 -20.31 -33.77 -2.36
CA VAL A 241 -21.07 -33.18 -3.48
C VAL A 241 -20.53 -31.78 -3.72
N LEU A 242 -19.64 -31.65 -4.71
CA LEU A 242 -19.02 -30.38 -5.05
C LEU A 242 -19.88 -29.62 -6.06
N ALA A 243 -20.45 -28.49 -5.61
CA ALA A 243 -21.07 -27.53 -6.51
C ALA A 243 -20.00 -26.61 -7.13
N GLY A 244 -20.18 -26.21 -8.39
CA GLY A 244 -19.31 -25.22 -9.03
C GLY A 244 -18.02 -25.75 -9.65
N LEU A 245 -17.90 -27.06 -9.89
CA LEU A 245 -16.78 -27.61 -10.65
C LEU A 245 -16.80 -27.14 -12.12
N PRO A 246 -15.62 -27.02 -12.77
CA PRO A 246 -15.55 -26.69 -14.19
C PRO A 246 -16.37 -27.66 -15.03
N ALA A 247 -17.07 -27.15 -16.06
CA ALA A 247 -17.85 -27.98 -16.98
C ALA A 247 -16.98 -29.05 -17.68
N ALA A 248 -15.69 -28.76 -17.85
CA ALA A 248 -14.70 -29.69 -18.38
C ALA A 248 -14.46 -30.93 -17.49
N CYS A 249 -14.87 -30.89 -16.23
CA CYS A 249 -14.78 -32.00 -15.27
C CYS A 249 -16.11 -32.75 -15.09
N ALA A 250 -17.12 -32.47 -15.92
CA ALA A 250 -18.41 -33.12 -15.83
C ALA A 250 -18.28 -34.64 -16.05
N GLY A 251 -18.81 -35.43 -15.11
CA GLY A 251 -18.77 -36.89 -15.18
C GLY A 251 -17.50 -37.53 -14.61
N ASN A 252 -16.55 -36.75 -14.08
CA ASN A 252 -15.38 -37.31 -13.40
C ASN A 252 -15.79 -38.08 -12.12
N ILE A 253 -15.07 -39.16 -11.81
CA ILE A 253 -15.41 -40.08 -10.71
C ILE A 253 -14.47 -39.98 -9.50
N TYR A 254 -13.60 -38.96 -9.43
CA TYR A 254 -12.70 -38.61 -8.30
C TYR A 254 -11.91 -39.78 -7.70
N ARG A 255 -11.73 -40.83 -8.49
CA ARG A 255 -11.15 -42.08 -8.06
C ARG A 255 -9.87 -42.28 -8.84
N PRO A 256 -8.71 -42.35 -8.16
CA PRO A 256 -7.45 -42.61 -8.80
C PRO A 256 -7.54 -43.88 -9.65
N SER A 257 -6.98 -43.84 -10.84
CA SER A 257 -7.08 -44.93 -11.82
C SER A 257 -6.35 -46.21 -11.36
N ASN A 258 -5.36 -46.08 -10.47
CA ASN A 258 -4.65 -47.18 -9.83
C ASN A 258 -4.04 -46.71 -8.49
N GLY A 259 -3.25 -47.55 -7.82
CA GLY A 259 -2.49 -47.18 -6.63
C GLY A 259 -3.25 -47.37 -5.30
N TRP A 260 -4.44 -47.98 -5.34
CA TRP A 260 -5.24 -48.40 -4.19
C TRP A 260 -5.49 -49.92 -4.21
N PRO A 261 -5.47 -50.61 -3.05
CA PRO A 261 -5.12 -50.09 -1.73
C PRO A 261 -3.64 -49.71 -1.65
N TYR A 262 -3.31 -48.69 -0.85
CA TYR A 262 -1.93 -48.26 -0.62
C TYR A 262 -1.36 -48.85 0.68
N SER A 263 -0.05 -49.10 0.71
CA SER A 263 0.67 -49.61 1.89
C SER A 263 1.27 -48.50 2.76
N GLU A 264 1.59 -47.34 2.17
CA GLU A 264 2.08 -46.15 2.86
C GLU A 264 1.22 -44.97 2.45
N GLY A 265 0.63 -44.29 3.43
CA GLY A 265 -0.33 -43.21 3.21
C GLY A 265 0.32 -41.83 3.09
N ARG A 266 1.56 -41.66 3.56
CA ARG A 266 2.25 -40.36 3.62
C ARG A 266 3.00 -39.98 2.34
N VAL A 267 2.96 -40.83 1.32
CA VAL A 267 3.50 -40.50 -0.01
C VAL A 267 2.49 -39.66 -0.79
N PRO A 268 2.93 -38.90 -1.81
CA PRO A 268 2.03 -38.14 -2.67
C PRO A 268 0.95 -39.03 -3.26
N VAL A 269 -0.26 -38.47 -3.33
CA VAL A 269 -1.33 -39.01 -4.16
C VAL A 269 -0.87 -39.02 -5.62
N ASN A 270 -1.19 -40.09 -6.33
CA ASN A 270 -0.80 -40.30 -7.71
C ASN A 270 -1.90 -41.06 -8.46
N TYR A 271 -1.75 -41.22 -9.79
CA TYR A 271 -2.81 -41.76 -10.66
C TYR A 271 -4.11 -40.94 -10.62
N VAL A 272 -3.96 -39.65 -10.32
CA VAL A 272 -5.04 -38.65 -10.29
C VAL A 272 -4.95 -37.78 -11.52
N ASP A 273 -6.10 -37.41 -12.06
CA ASP A 273 -6.17 -36.43 -13.13
C ASP A 273 -6.29 -35.00 -12.60
N TRP A 274 -6.37 -34.03 -13.52
CA TRP A 274 -6.42 -32.63 -13.14
C TRP A 274 -7.74 -32.29 -12.43
N CYS A 275 -8.84 -32.91 -12.84
CA CYS A 275 -10.15 -32.69 -12.24
C CYS A 275 -10.23 -33.24 -10.81
N ASP A 276 -9.53 -34.34 -10.53
CA ASP A 276 -9.34 -34.88 -9.18
C ASP A 276 -8.60 -33.88 -8.28
N ALA A 277 -7.49 -33.32 -8.78
CA ALA A 277 -6.68 -32.35 -8.06
C ALA A 277 -7.46 -31.05 -7.75
N TYR A 278 -8.14 -30.52 -8.77
CA TYR A 278 -8.98 -29.33 -8.63
C TYR A 278 -10.09 -29.57 -7.60
N ALA A 279 -10.83 -30.68 -7.74
CA ALA A 279 -11.92 -31.03 -6.84
C ALA A 279 -11.47 -31.19 -5.38
N TYR A 280 -10.34 -31.85 -5.15
CA TYR A 280 -9.76 -31.99 -3.81
C TYR A 280 -9.43 -30.62 -3.22
N CYS A 281 -8.71 -29.76 -3.95
CA CYS A 281 -8.32 -28.46 -3.42
C CYS A 281 -9.55 -27.61 -3.07
N THR A 282 -10.58 -27.59 -3.93
CA THR A 282 -11.85 -26.92 -3.64
C THR A 282 -12.54 -27.50 -2.39
N TYR A 283 -12.56 -28.83 -2.24
CA TYR A 283 -13.15 -29.48 -1.07
C TYR A 283 -12.52 -29.04 0.26
N VAL A 284 -11.20 -28.89 0.29
CA VAL A 284 -10.47 -28.47 1.50
C VAL A 284 -10.44 -26.95 1.70
N GLY A 285 -11.23 -26.20 0.93
CA GLY A 285 -11.32 -24.74 1.03
C GLY A 285 -10.09 -24.00 0.48
N LYS A 286 -9.40 -24.61 -0.49
CA LYS A 286 -8.23 -24.10 -1.19
C LYS A 286 -8.51 -24.05 -2.69
N HIS A 287 -7.51 -23.73 -3.50
CA HIS A 287 -7.53 -23.90 -4.95
C HIS A 287 -6.31 -24.66 -5.43
N LEU A 288 -6.43 -25.30 -6.60
CA LEU A 288 -5.25 -25.83 -7.28
C LEU A 288 -4.38 -24.65 -7.70
N CYS A 289 -3.09 -24.71 -7.38
CA CYS A 289 -2.16 -23.61 -7.64
C CYS A 289 -2.18 -23.22 -9.11
N GLY A 290 -2.34 -21.94 -9.40
CA GLY A 290 -2.48 -21.41 -10.77
C GLY A 290 -2.13 -19.94 -10.80
N ARG A 291 -3.12 -19.09 -11.03
CA ARG A 291 -2.93 -17.64 -11.04
C ARG A 291 -2.79 -17.09 -9.61
N ILE A 292 -1.87 -16.15 -9.39
CA ILE A 292 -1.74 -15.43 -8.11
C ILE A 292 -3.08 -14.77 -7.74
N GLY A 293 -3.53 -15.03 -6.51
CA GLY A 293 -4.86 -14.61 -6.04
C GLY A 293 -5.99 -15.59 -6.39
N GLY A 294 -5.65 -16.75 -6.95
CA GLY A 294 -6.57 -17.83 -7.26
C GLY A 294 -7.15 -17.80 -8.69
N GLY A 295 -7.52 -19.00 -9.14
CA GLY A 295 -8.12 -19.26 -10.44
C GLY A 295 -7.12 -19.73 -11.50
N GLU A 296 -7.63 -19.83 -12.74
CA GLU A 296 -6.89 -20.35 -13.89
C GLU A 296 -5.80 -19.37 -14.34
N SER A 297 -4.60 -19.90 -14.62
CA SER A 297 -3.49 -19.19 -15.26
C SER A 297 -3.35 -19.60 -16.73
N SER A 298 -2.94 -18.65 -17.58
CA SER A 298 -2.59 -18.97 -18.97
C SER A 298 -1.32 -19.83 -18.99
N PRO A 299 -1.23 -20.87 -19.84
CA PRO A 299 0.00 -21.65 -19.99
C PRO A 299 1.21 -20.79 -20.41
N ALA A 300 0.98 -19.63 -21.03
CA ALA A 300 2.03 -18.68 -21.38
C ALA A 300 2.63 -17.95 -20.15
N ASP A 301 1.89 -17.86 -19.05
CA ASP A 301 2.31 -17.21 -17.80
C ASP A 301 3.09 -18.16 -16.88
N ALA A 302 3.35 -19.38 -17.34
CA ALA A 302 3.96 -20.46 -16.58
C ALA A 302 5.33 -20.12 -15.97
N ALA A 303 6.08 -19.18 -16.55
CA ALA A 303 7.38 -18.72 -16.06
C ALA A 303 7.37 -17.24 -15.62
N ASP A 304 6.19 -16.68 -15.33
CA ASP A 304 6.03 -15.32 -14.83
C ASP A 304 5.73 -15.34 -13.32
N ALA A 305 6.69 -14.88 -12.52
CA ALA A 305 6.58 -14.87 -11.05
C ALA A 305 5.55 -13.86 -10.52
N SER A 306 5.08 -12.94 -11.35
CA SER A 306 3.98 -12.03 -11.00
C SER A 306 2.59 -12.59 -11.34
N ARG A 307 2.53 -13.76 -11.99
CA ARG A 307 1.28 -14.36 -12.49
C ARG A 307 1.04 -15.77 -12.00
N SER A 308 2.05 -16.64 -11.97
CA SER A 308 1.91 -18.05 -11.56
C SER A 308 2.31 -18.27 -10.10
N GLU A 309 1.39 -18.80 -9.30
CA GLU A 309 1.63 -19.19 -7.91
C GLU A 309 2.73 -20.26 -7.84
N TRP A 310 2.62 -21.30 -8.67
CA TRP A 310 3.58 -22.40 -8.62
C TRP A 310 5.00 -21.92 -8.96
N PHE A 311 5.13 -21.13 -10.04
CA PHE A 311 6.44 -20.62 -10.45
C PHE A 311 7.00 -19.61 -9.45
N ASN A 312 6.18 -18.68 -8.93
CA ASN A 312 6.62 -17.72 -7.91
C ASN A 312 7.14 -18.44 -6.66
N ALA A 313 6.39 -19.43 -6.16
CA ALA A 313 6.77 -20.19 -4.99
C ALA A 313 8.02 -21.05 -5.24
N CYS A 314 8.12 -21.72 -6.39
CA CYS A 314 9.26 -22.55 -6.75
C CYS A 314 10.54 -21.72 -6.90
N SER A 315 10.50 -20.65 -7.68
CA SER A 315 11.69 -19.87 -8.03
C SER A 315 12.10 -18.87 -6.94
N GLY A 316 11.26 -18.64 -5.93
CA GLY A 316 11.46 -17.56 -4.97
C GLY A 316 11.38 -16.20 -5.65
N GLN A 317 10.19 -15.88 -6.18
CA GLN A 317 9.91 -14.63 -6.89
C GLN A 317 10.75 -14.43 -8.17
N GLY A 318 11.02 -15.51 -8.91
CA GLY A 318 11.77 -15.46 -10.18
C GLY A 318 13.29 -15.44 -10.01
N THR A 319 13.80 -15.62 -8.78
CA THR A 319 15.24 -15.51 -8.49
C THR A 319 16.01 -16.76 -8.93
N ASN A 320 15.47 -17.95 -8.67
CA ASN A 320 16.18 -19.21 -8.82
C ASN A 320 15.69 -20.03 -10.03
N GLU A 321 16.60 -20.79 -10.66
CA GLU A 321 16.24 -21.72 -11.74
C GLU A 321 15.64 -23.03 -11.21
N TYR A 322 16.15 -23.50 -10.08
CA TYR A 322 15.63 -24.60 -9.28
C TYR A 322 15.18 -24.04 -7.93
N PRO A 323 14.36 -24.77 -7.15
CA PRO A 323 13.90 -24.29 -5.85
C PRO A 323 15.05 -23.81 -4.93
N TYR A 324 16.17 -24.51 -4.96
CA TYR A 324 17.30 -24.30 -4.06
C TYR A 324 18.44 -23.46 -4.67
N GLY A 325 18.29 -22.93 -5.89
CA GLY A 325 19.30 -22.07 -6.52
C GLY A 325 19.42 -22.25 -8.03
N HIS A 326 20.57 -21.88 -8.60
CA HIS A 326 20.79 -21.92 -10.05
C HIS A 326 21.37 -23.23 -10.57
N THR A 327 21.88 -24.09 -9.69
CA THR A 327 22.53 -25.36 -10.07
C THR A 327 21.70 -26.52 -9.58
N TYR A 328 21.52 -27.54 -10.41
CA TYR A 328 20.85 -28.79 -10.01
C TYR A 328 21.58 -29.47 -8.83
N GLU A 329 20.80 -30.00 -7.88
CA GLU A 329 21.31 -30.76 -6.75
C GLU A 329 20.56 -32.10 -6.68
N ASP A 330 21.30 -33.20 -6.56
CA ASP A 330 20.75 -34.56 -6.50
C ASP A 330 20.18 -34.89 -5.11
N LYS A 331 19.21 -34.09 -4.66
CA LYS A 331 18.57 -34.17 -3.32
C LYS A 331 17.05 -34.11 -3.39
N CYS A 332 16.45 -34.39 -4.54
CA CYS A 332 15.02 -34.10 -4.79
C CYS A 332 14.24 -35.28 -5.37
N LYS A 333 14.72 -36.52 -5.19
CA LYS A 333 14.11 -37.72 -5.81
C LYS A 333 13.86 -37.51 -7.31
N VAL A 334 14.93 -37.29 -8.05
CA VAL A 334 14.93 -37.16 -9.50
C VAL A 334 15.68 -38.36 -10.06
N ASN A 335 15.23 -38.91 -11.19
CA ASN A 335 15.82 -40.10 -11.81
C ASN A 335 15.93 -41.34 -10.87
N ASP A 336 14.90 -41.55 -10.05
CA ASP A 336 14.73 -42.70 -9.14
C ASP A 336 13.44 -43.48 -9.50
N PRO A 337 13.31 -44.04 -10.72
CA PRO A 337 12.05 -44.60 -11.21
C PRO A 337 11.58 -45.85 -10.44
N THR A 338 12.50 -46.53 -9.76
CA THR A 338 12.21 -47.70 -8.92
C THR A 338 12.12 -47.36 -7.42
N GLY A 339 12.45 -46.13 -7.05
CA GLY A 339 12.48 -45.69 -5.66
C GLY A 339 11.10 -45.36 -5.09
N GLU A 340 11.00 -45.47 -3.77
CA GLU A 340 9.83 -44.98 -3.05
C GLU A 340 9.76 -43.45 -3.10
N PHE A 341 8.54 -42.93 -3.17
CA PHE A 341 8.28 -41.51 -2.97
C PHE A 341 8.75 -41.04 -1.59
N ALA A 342 9.12 -39.77 -1.49
CA ALA A 342 9.36 -39.12 -0.21
C ALA A 342 8.08 -39.11 0.62
N ARG A 343 8.23 -39.29 1.94
CA ARG A 343 7.10 -39.36 2.88
C ARG A 343 6.92 -38.03 3.59
N LYS A 344 5.69 -37.51 3.64
CA LYS A 344 5.32 -36.36 4.46
C LYS A 344 5.61 -36.64 5.95
N PRO A 345 6.25 -35.72 6.70
CA PRO A 345 6.56 -35.92 8.11
C PRO A 345 5.31 -35.89 9.00
N VAL A 346 5.37 -36.56 10.15
CA VAL A 346 4.27 -36.61 11.16
C VAL A 346 4.67 -35.78 12.38
N PRO A 347 3.83 -34.87 12.92
CA PRO A 347 4.13 -34.14 14.16
C PRO A 347 4.34 -35.06 15.37
N PRO A 348 5.15 -34.68 16.38
CA PRO A 348 6.01 -33.49 16.45
C PRO A 348 7.41 -33.83 15.90
N ALA A 349 7.71 -33.54 14.62
CA ALA A 349 8.83 -34.19 13.93
C ALA A 349 10.20 -33.59 14.24
N PRO A 350 11.26 -34.42 14.37
CA PRO A 350 12.58 -34.01 13.96
C PRO A 350 13.19 -35.07 13.04
N LEU A 351 12.81 -35.10 11.77
CA LEU A 351 13.69 -35.44 10.65
C LEU A 351 13.12 -34.71 9.43
N PRO A 352 13.89 -33.89 8.70
CA PRO A 352 13.43 -33.40 7.40
C PRO A 352 13.10 -34.63 6.53
N PRO A 353 12.05 -34.59 5.70
CA PRO A 353 11.80 -35.68 4.77
C PRO A 353 13.04 -35.86 3.92
N VAL A 354 13.66 -37.03 3.98
CA VAL A 354 14.77 -37.35 3.10
C VAL A 354 14.15 -37.71 1.75
N PRO A 355 14.49 -36.96 0.68
CA PRO A 355 15.54 -35.96 0.64
C PRO A 355 15.00 -34.52 0.82
N ALA A 356 15.80 -33.68 1.49
CA ALA A 356 15.43 -32.32 1.91
C ALA A 356 15.53 -31.33 0.74
N CYS A 357 14.60 -31.44 -0.21
CA CYS A 357 14.48 -30.51 -1.32
C CYS A 357 13.65 -29.30 -0.89
N GLU A 358 14.19 -28.50 0.04
CA GLU A 358 13.59 -27.22 0.42
C GLU A 358 14.00 -26.14 -0.58
N GLY A 359 13.08 -25.30 -1.03
CA GLY A 359 13.46 -24.22 -1.93
C GLY A 359 12.33 -23.35 -2.45
N GLY A 360 12.73 -22.15 -2.89
CA GLY A 360 11.89 -21.08 -3.40
C GLY A 360 11.29 -20.22 -2.29
N VAL A 361 10.76 -20.89 -1.26
CA VAL A 361 10.27 -20.28 -0.02
C VAL A 361 10.69 -21.16 1.15
N THR A 362 11.09 -20.56 2.28
CA THR A 362 11.45 -21.32 3.49
C THR A 362 10.28 -22.18 3.96
N GLY A 363 10.54 -23.47 4.19
CA GLY A 363 9.55 -24.47 4.58
C GLY A 363 8.73 -25.05 3.43
N LEU A 364 9.04 -24.71 2.17
CA LEU A 364 8.43 -25.31 0.98
C LEU A 364 9.30 -26.45 0.45
N TYR A 365 8.74 -27.64 0.30
CA TYR A 365 9.50 -28.84 -0.05
C TYR A 365 9.02 -29.51 -1.33
N GLN A 366 9.92 -30.25 -1.99
CA GLN A 366 9.66 -31.12 -3.15
C GLN A 366 9.02 -30.40 -4.35
N MET A 367 9.38 -29.14 -4.59
CA MET A 367 8.97 -28.42 -5.80
C MET A 367 9.69 -28.94 -7.06
N SER A 368 10.78 -29.71 -6.89
CA SER A 368 11.47 -30.44 -7.95
C SER A 368 11.46 -31.93 -7.62
N GLY A 369 11.16 -32.78 -8.61
CA GLY A 369 11.19 -34.24 -8.48
C GLY A 369 10.08 -34.81 -7.61
N ASN A 370 10.30 -36.00 -7.03
CA ASN A 370 9.29 -36.77 -6.28
C ASN A 370 8.04 -37.09 -7.13
N ALA A 371 7.02 -36.23 -7.13
CA ALA A 371 5.87 -36.28 -8.01
C ALA A 371 5.72 -34.95 -8.77
N ALA A 372 5.48 -35.03 -10.09
CA ALA A 372 5.13 -33.84 -10.87
C ALA A 372 3.77 -33.32 -10.43
N GLU A 373 3.55 -32.02 -10.53
CA GLU A 373 2.37 -31.40 -9.90
C GLU A 373 1.47 -30.74 -10.92
N TRP A 374 0.17 -31.06 -10.86
CA TRP A 374 -0.85 -30.35 -11.62
C TRP A 374 -0.87 -28.86 -11.27
N GLU A 375 -0.88 -28.02 -12.30
CA GLU A 375 -1.15 -26.58 -12.20
C GLU A 375 -2.55 -26.29 -12.77
N ASN A 376 -3.27 -25.31 -12.21
CA ASN A 376 -4.54 -24.82 -12.72
C ASN A 376 -4.33 -23.95 -13.98
N SER A 377 -3.80 -24.58 -15.02
CA SER A 377 -3.48 -23.99 -16.30
C SER A 377 -3.66 -25.02 -17.39
N CYS A 378 -4.62 -24.83 -18.27
CA CYS A 378 -4.91 -25.75 -19.37
C CYS A 378 -5.02 -25.02 -20.70
N ASP A 379 -4.65 -25.70 -21.79
CA ASP A 379 -4.89 -25.20 -23.15
C ASP A 379 -6.32 -25.49 -23.63
N ALA A 380 -6.64 -25.00 -24.83
CA ALA A 380 -7.95 -25.16 -25.46
C ALA A 380 -8.25 -26.63 -25.79
N GLU A 381 -7.22 -27.43 -26.01
CA GLU A 381 -7.30 -28.87 -26.29
C GLU A 381 -7.52 -29.71 -25.01
N GLY A 382 -7.49 -29.08 -23.84
CA GLY A 382 -7.70 -29.76 -22.56
C GLY A 382 -6.47 -30.51 -22.06
N ARG A 383 -5.27 -30.08 -22.45
CA ARG A 383 -4.03 -30.48 -21.78
C ARG A 383 -3.69 -29.46 -20.70
N CYS A 384 -3.44 -29.95 -19.50
CA CYS A 384 -3.12 -29.10 -18.36
C CYS A 384 -1.64 -29.22 -18.01
N LEU A 385 -1.07 -28.14 -17.49
CA LEU A 385 0.33 -28.10 -17.14
C LEU A 385 0.63 -28.99 -15.93
N ILE A 386 1.78 -29.66 -15.99
CA ILE A 386 2.42 -30.33 -14.87
C ILE A 386 3.82 -29.77 -14.68
N ARG A 387 4.18 -29.52 -13.42
CA ARG A 387 5.39 -28.78 -13.03
C ARG A 387 6.31 -29.60 -12.14
N GLY A 388 7.55 -29.15 -11.97
CA GLY A 388 8.53 -29.72 -11.03
C GLY A 388 9.20 -31.04 -11.44
N GLY A 389 8.61 -31.75 -12.40
CA GLY A 389 9.06 -33.10 -12.78
C GLY A 389 8.88 -34.10 -11.64
N SER A 390 9.38 -35.33 -11.80
CA SER A 390 9.11 -36.42 -10.85
C SER A 390 10.32 -37.31 -10.63
N ARG A 391 10.18 -38.35 -9.81
CA ARG A 391 11.18 -39.42 -9.72
C ARG A 391 11.49 -40.11 -11.04
N ALA A 392 10.59 -40.06 -12.01
CA ALA A 392 10.82 -40.65 -13.33
C ALA A 392 11.52 -39.70 -14.31
N SER A 393 11.77 -38.44 -13.91
CA SER A 393 12.48 -37.47 -14.74
C SER A 393 13.85 -37.99 -15.17
N GLN A 394 14.10 -37.97 -16.47
CA GLN A 394 15.37 -38.35 -17.09
C GLN A 394 16.19 -37.10 -17.42
N PRO A 395 17.53 -37.20 -17.52
CA PRO A 395 18.36 -36.10 -18.01
C PRO A 395 18.01 -35.79 -19.47
N ASP A 396 18.26 -34.55 -19.89
CA ASP A 396 17.94 -34.11 -21.26
C ASP A 396 18.79 -34.85 -22.30
N ALA A 397 18.17 -35.22 -23.42
CA ALA A 397 18.82 -36.00 -24.46
C ALA A 397 19.99 -35.23 -25.09
N GLY A 398 21.22 -35.73 -24.90
CA GLY A 398 22.43 -35.14 -25.45
C GLY A 398 23.17 -34.20 -24.51
N GLU A 399 22.65 -33.94 -23.32
CA GLU A 399 23.30 -33.15 -22.26
C GLU A 399 24.07 -34.05 -21.28
N PRO A 400 25.01 -33.49 -20.49
CA PRO A 400 25.67 -34.23 -19.42
C PRO A 400 24.64 -34.79 -18.43
N ALA A 401 24.90 -35.97 -17.86
CA ALA A 401 24.04 -36.63 -16.87
C ALA A 401 23.82 -35.84 -15.55
N THR A 402 24.26 -34.58 -15.50
CA THR A 402 24.18 -33.65 -14.38
C THR A 402 23.22 -32.48 -14.63
N GLU A 403 22.63 -32.36 -15.81
CA GLU A 403 21.60 -31.35 -16.12
C GLU A 403 20.21 -31.99 -16.23
N PHE A 404 19.30 -31.58 -15.34
CA PHE A 404 17.90 -31.99 -15.34
C PHE A 404 17.02 -30.77 -15.57
N ARG A 405 16.90 -30.29 -16.82
CA ARG A 405 16.12 -29.06 -17.08
C ARG A 405 14.63 -29.26 -16.87
N ASN A 406 14.15 -30.50 -16.98
CA ASN A 406 12.75 -30.87 -16.75
C ASN A 406 12.28 -30.78 -15.28
N VAL A 407 13.17 -30.51 -14.31
CA VAL A 407 12.82 -30.25 -12.90
C VAL A 407 13.09 -28.80 -12.47
N ARG A 408 13.48 -27.93 -13.41
CA ARG A 408 13.58 -26.48 -13.16
C ARG A 408 12.20 -25.89 -12.86
N CYS A 409 12.19 -24.75 -12.19
CA CYS A 409 10.94 -24.04 -11.90
C CYS A 409 10.24 -23.56 -13.18
N ASP A 410 11.00 -23.13 -14.19
CA ASP A 410 10.48 -22.70 -15.50
C ASP A 410 10.13 -23.87 -16.43
N ALA A 411 10.40 -25.12 -16.02
CA ALA A 411 10.10 -26.28 -16.83
C ALA A 411 8.59 -26.54 -16.90
N VAL A 412 8.11 -26.77 -18.12
CA VAL A 412 6.69 -27.01 -18.39
C VAL A 412 6.54 -28.32 -19.14
N GLN A 413 5.68 -29.18 -18.62
CA GLN A 413 5.14 -30.34 -19.33
C GLN A 413 3.61 -30.25 -19.28
N SER A 414 2.91 -31.06 -20.07
CA SER A 414 1.45 -31.11 -20.01
C SER A 414 0.94 -32.53 -20.16
N ALA A 415 -0.23 -32.79 -19.59
CA ALA A 415 -0.92 -34.06 -19.72
C ALA A 415 -2.44 -33.85 -19.86
N PRO A 416 -3.19 -34.83 -20.39
CA PRO A 416 -4.63 -34.70 -20.56
C PRO A 416 -5.34 -34.42 -19.23
N ARG A 417 -6.32 -33.51 -19.26
CA ARG A 417 -7.10 -33.09 -18.08
C ARG A 417 -7.82 -34.24 -17.37
N LEU A 418 -8.32 -35.20 -18.15
CA LEU A 418 -9.12 -36.34 -17.69
C LEU A 418 -8.41 -37.67 -17.96
N ASP A 419 -8.82 -38.71 -17.24
CA ASP A 419 -8.43 -40.11 -17.47
C ASP A 419 -6.91 -40.34 -17.44
N ASN A 420 -6.19 -39.52 -16.66
CA ASN A 420 -4.74 -39.63 -16.54
C ASN A 420 -4.37 -40.83 -15.64
N THR A 421 -3.44 -41.64 -16.12
CA THR A 421 -2.98 -42.86 -15.41
C THR A 421 -1.49 -42.82 -15.06
N ASP A 422 -0.86 -41.64 -15.06
CA ASP A 422 0.56 -41.52 -14.79
C ASP A 422 0.84 -41.77 -13.29
N PRO A 423 1.72 -42.75 -12.96
CA PRO A 423 2.09 -43.04 -11.58
C PRO A 423 2.91 -41.95 -10.91
N ASN A 424 3.35 -40.90 -11.61
CA ASN A 424 4.30 -39.92 -11.11
C ASN A 424 3.74 -38.49 -11.10
N ILE A 425 2.45 -38.31 -11.36
CA ILE A 425 1.78 -37.01 -11.28
C ILE A 425 0.87 -36.99 -10.04
N GLY A 426 1.07 -35.99 -9.20
CA GLY A 426 0.27 -35.62 -8.04
C GLY A 426 -0.07 -34.12 -8.09
N PHE A 427 -0.24 -33.50 -6.93
CA PHE A 427 -0.53 -32.06 -6.85
C PHE A 427 -0.35 -31.51 -5.42
N ARG A 428 -0.39 -30.18 -5.32
CA ARG A 428 -0.49 -29.42 -4.07
C ARG A 428 -1.49 -28.28 -4.24
N CYS A 429 -1.99 -27.71 -3.14
CA CYS A 429 -2.97 -26.63 -3.19
C CYS A 429 -2.40 -25.28 -2.71
N CYS A 430 -3.04 -24.20 -3.14
CA CYS A 430 -2.78 -22.81 -2.79
C CYS A 430 -4.02 -22.17 -2.13
N LEU A 431 -3.84 -21.08 -1.39
CA LEU A 431 -4.90 -20.34 -0.69
C LEU A 431 -4.65 -18.84 -0.70
#